data_AF-A0A844HRC3-F1
#
_entry.id   AF-A0A844HRC3-F1
#
_cell.length_a   1.000
_cell.length_b   1.000
_cell.length_c   1.000
_cell.angle_alpha   90.00
_cell.angle_beta   90.00
_cell.angle_gamma   90.00
#
_symmetry.space_group_name_H-M   'P 1'
#
loop_
_entity.id
_entity.type
_entity.pdbx_description
1 polymer ?
#
loop_
_entity_poly.entity_id
_entity_poly.type
_entity_poly.pdbx_seq_one_letter_code
_entity_poly.pdbx_strand_id
1 'polypeptide(L)' 'MGVPLRFYVTQQHKRGDRHLFAARTRFITTYMLQHFDASRWAPSTGAKAAAPAPGRVDIRSRMRDMWG' A
#
# COMPACT_ATOMS: atom_id res chain seq x y z
N MET A 1 0.35 -3.22 0.57
CA MET A 1 -1.09 -3.35 0.24
C MET A 1 -1.57 -2.01 -0.32
N GLY A 2 -2.09 -2.02 -1.56
CA GLY A 2 -2.73 -0.87 -2.20
C GLY A 2 -1.78 0.17 -2.79
N VAL A 3 -1.48 0.04 -4.09
CA VAL A 3 -0.79 1.06 -4.91
C VAL A 3 -1.92 1.92 -5.52
N PRO A 4 -2.02 3.23 -5.22
CA PRO A 4 -2.87 4.11 -6.02
C PRO A 4 -2.42 4.10 -7.48
N LEU A 5 -3.25 3.53 -8.35
CA LEU A 5 -3.07 3.61 -9.81
C LEU A 5 -3.62 4.95 -10.29
N ARG A 6 -2.86 5.64 -11.15
CA ARG A 6 -3.32 6.87 -11.83
C ARG A 6 -4.09 6.50 -13.10
N PHE A 7 -5.37 6.85 -13.16
CA PHE A 7 -6.25 6.62 -14.32
C PHE A 7 -6.49 7.92 -15.09
N TYR A 8 -6.45 7.84 -16.42
CA TYR A 8 -6.81 8.93 -17.31
C TYR A 8 -8.32 9.06 -17.43
N VAL A 9 -8.85 10.27 -17.23
CA VAL A 9 -10.28 10.56 -17.46
C VAL A 9 -10.49 10.86 -18.94
N THR A 10 -11.47 10.21 -19.57
CA THR A 10 -11.88 10.49 -20.96
C THR A 10 -12.82 11.70 -21.03
N GLN A 11 -13.01 12.29 -22.21
CA GLN A 11 -13.82 13.51 -22.42
C GLN A 11 -13.38 14.71 -21.56
N GLN A 12 -12.07 14.90 -21.41
CA GLN A 12 -11.57 16.13 -20.79
C GLN A 12 -11.69 17.31 -21.75
N HIS A 13 -11.98 18.48 -21.19
CA HIS A 13 -11.86 19.74 -21.90
C HIS A 13 -10.42 19.87 -22.46
N LYS A 14 -10.23 20.66 -23.52
CA LYS A 14 -8.96 20.76 -24.29
C LYS A 14 -7.70 21.13 -23.46
N ARG A 15 -7.86 21.53 -22.19
CA ARG A 15 -6.80 21.84 -21.22
C ARG A 15 -7.02 21.16 -19.85
N GLY A 16 -7.74 20.05 -19.81
CA GLY A 16 -7.93 19.28 -18.58
C GLY A 16 -6.70 18.42 -18.26
N ASP A 17 -6.34 18.35 -16.98
CA ASP A 17 -5.32 17.43 -16.43
C ASP A 17 -5.89 16.60 -15.28
N ARG A 18 -7.14 16.16 -15.42
CA ARG A 18 -7.86 15.43 -14.37
C ARG A 18 -7.42 13.97 -14.36
N HIS A 19 -7.08 13.49 -13.17
CA HIS A 19 -6.69 12.11 -12.94
C HIS A 19 -7.40 11.57 -11.71
N LEU A 20 -7.71 10.27 -11.73
CA LEU A 20 -8.28 9.56 -10.59
C LEU A 20 -7.22 8.63 -10.02
N PHE A 21 -7.15 8.57 -8.70
CA PHE A 21 -6.33 7.61 -7.97
C PHE A 21 -7.23 6.57 -7.34
N ALA A 22 -7.04 5.30 -7.68
CA ALA A 22 -7.82 4.21 -7.10
C ALA A 22 -6.95 2.95 -6.90
N ALA A 23 -7.35 2.09 -5.97
CA ALA A 23 -6.75 0.77 -5.84
C ALA A 23 -7.16 -0.13 -7.02
N ARG A 24 -6.31 -1.11 -7.36
CA ARG A 24 -6.62 -2.12 -8.39
C ARG A 24 -7.90 -2.87 -8.04
N THR A 25 -8.88 -2.85 -8.93
CA THR A 25 -10.12 -3.62 -8.80
C THR A 25 -10.02 -4.93 -9.60
N ARG A 26 -10.95 -5.86 -9.36
CA ARG A 26 -11.04 -7.14 -10.09
C ARG A 26 -11.26 -6.99 -11.61
N PHE A 27 -11.72 -5.83 -12.06
CA PHE A 27 -11.93 -5.52 -13.47
C PHE A 27 -10.65 -5.02 -14.16
N ILE A 28 -9.59 -4.74 -13.40
CA ILE A 28 -8.28 -4.36 -13.93
C ILE A 28 -7.38 -5.58 -13.88
N THR A 29 -7.27 -6.23 -15.04
CA THR A 29 -6.42 -7.40 -15.22
C THR A 29 -4.94 -7.00 -15.23
N THR A 30 -4.06 -8.00 -15.14
CA THR A 30 -2.62 -7.76 -15.07
C THR A 30 -2.06 -7.15 -16.36
N TYR A 31 -2.59 -7.54 -17.54
CA TYR A 31 -2.12 -7.02 -18.82
C TYR A 31 -2.44 -5.54 -19.04
N MET A 32 -3.48 -5.01 -18.38
CA MET A 32 -3.85 -3.60 -18.50
C MET A 32 -2.91 -2.67 -17.73
N LEU A 33 -2.12 -3.20 -16.78
CA LEU A 33 -1.27 -2.40 -15.89
C LEU A 33 -0.22 -1.57 -16.64
N GLN A 34 0.21 -2.00 -17.83
CA GLN A 34 1.15 -1.25 -18.67
C GLN A 34 0.62 0.12 -19.15
N HIS A 35 -0.69 0.34 -19.06
CA HIS A 35 -1.35 1.59 -19.47
C HIS A 35 -1.62 2.54 -18.29
N PHE A 36 -1.25 2.14 -17.07
CA PHE A 36 -1.46 2.93 -15.85
C PHE A 36 -0.14 3.24 -15.18
N ASP A 37 -0.09 4.39 -14.51
CA ASP A 37 1.04 4.70 -13.65
C ASP A 37 0.80 4.09 -12.26
N ALA A 38 1.70 3.21 -11.84
CA ALA A 38 1.63 2.50 -10.57
C ALA A 38 2.38 3.27 -9.49
N SER A 39 1.67 4.11 -8.74
CA SER A 39 2.25 4.90 -7.66
C SER A 39 1.98 4.26 -6.30
N ARG A 40 2.98 4.19 -5.43
CA ARG A 40 2.85 3.70 -4.05
C ARG A 40 2.86 4.88 -3.09
N TRP A 41 1.91 4.91 -2.17
CA TRP A 41 1.88 5.93 -1.12
C TRP A 41 2.94 5.67 -0.04
N ALA A 42 3.28 4.41 0.20
CA ALA A 42 4.33 4.02 1.13
C ALA A 42 5.69 4.05 0.43
N PRO A 43 6.74 4.59 1.08
CA PRO A 43 8.11 4.49 0.57
C PRO A 43 8.48 3.02 0.37
N SER A 44 9.37 2.71 -0.60
CA SER A 44 9.91 1.34 -0.65
C SER A 44 10.62 1.09 0.67
N THR A 45 10.12 0.13 1.42
CA THR A 45 11.03 -0.72 2.17
C THR A 45 11.94 -1.33 1.11
N GLY A 46 13.17 -0.84 0.98
CA GLY A 46 14.20 -1.53 0.20
C GLY A 46 14.33 -2.98 0.65
N ALA A 47 15.18 -3.77 0.01
CA ALA A 47 15.48 -5.14 0.46
C ALA A 47 16.18 -5.13 1.83
N LYS A 48 15.45 -4.74 2.88
CA LYS A 48 15.79 -5.00 4.26
C LYS A 48 15.36 -6.43 4.51
N ALA A 49 16.31 -7.26 4.93
CA ALA A 49 15.98 -8.55 5.51
C ALA A 49 14.87 -8.35 6.54
N ALA A 50 13.84 -9.19 6.49
CA ALA A 50 12.77 -9.16 7.49
C ALA A 50 13.43 -9.19 8.86
N ALA A 51 13.12 -8.21 9.72
CA ALA A 51 13.60 -8.24 11.08
C ALA A 51 13.11 -9.57 11.71
N PRO A 52 13.97 -10.29 12.46
CA PRO A 52 13.54 -11.49 13.14
C PRO A 52 12.31 -11.17 14.00
N ALA A 53 11.35 -12.10 14.01
CA ALA A 53 10.15 -11.94 14.81
C ALA A 53 10.55 -11.66 16.28
N PRO A 54 9.84 -10.76 16.98
CA PRO A 54 10.14 -10.48 18.37
C PRO A 54 10.09 -11.78 19.17
N GLY A 55 11.01 -11.92 20.13
CA GLY A 55 11.05 -13.07 21.03
C GLY A 55 9.72 -13.27 21.76
N ARG A 56 9.48 -14.49 22.26
CA ARG A 56 8.27 -14.80 23.04
C ARG A 56 8.20 -13.87 24.25
N VAL A 57 7.08 -13.16 24.39
CA VAL A 57 6.84 -12.25 25.53
C VAL A 57 6.08 -13.02 26.61
N ASP A 58 6.62 -13.04 27.83
CA ASP A 58 5.89 -13.54 29.01
C ASP A 58 4.93 -12.48 29.53
N ILE A 59 3.68 -12.57 29.08
CA ILE A 59 2.59 -11.68 29.48
C ILE A 59 2.28 -11.82 30.98
N ARG A 60 2.46 -13.02 31.55
CA ARG A 60 2.12 -13.32 32.95
C ARG A 60 3.05 -12.60 33.91
N SER A 61 4.36 -12.61 33.63
CA SER A 61 5.33 -11.86 34.45
C SER A 61 5.03 -10.36 34.41
N ARG A 62 4.81 -9.82 33.21
CA ARG A 62 4.50 -8.39 33.02
C ARG A 62 3.24 -7.96 33.76
N MET A 63 2.19 -8.78 33.74
CA MET A 63 0.97 -8.49 34.50
C MET A 63 1.21 -8.49 36.01
N ARG A 64 2.11 -9.33 36.53
CA ARG A 64 2.40 -9.39 37.96
C ARG A 64 3.15 -8.15 38.45
N ASP A 65 4.13 -7.68 37.67
CA ASP A 65 4.91 -6.47 38.00
C ASP A 65 4.08 -5.19 37.99
N MET A 66 2.93 -5.16 37.31
CA MET A 66 2.04 -3.99 37.29
C MET A 66 1.23 -3.81 38.58
N TRP A 67 1.10 -4.85 39.40
CA TRP A 67 0.24 -4.87 40.59
C TRP A 67 0.96 -5.43 41.83
N GLY A 68 2.28 -5.60 41.75
CA GLY A 68 3.15 -5.96 42.87
C GLY A 68 3.72 -4.74 43.56
#